data_AF-A0A7W8CLE9-F1
#
_entry.id   AF-A0A7W8CLE9-F1
#
_cell.length_a   1.000
_cell.length_b   1.000
_cell.length_c   1.000
_cell.angle_alpha   90.00
_cell.angle_beta   90.00
_cell.angle_gamma   90.00
#
_symmetry.space_group_name_H-M   'P 1'
#
loop_
_entity.id
_entity.type
_entity.pdbx_description
1 polymer ?
#
loop_
_entity_poly.entity_id
_entity_poly.type
_entity_poly.pdbx_seq_one_letter_code
_entity_poly.pdbx_strand_id
1 'polypeptide(L)'
;MTTAGTITLDSVTYKLDAQRAFHQVLVVSEGDTIIITDLQGEVLAEHTRPAPGTSYVGNGQPRGPRPKTEETVTEVLTHPPSPIS
;
A
#
# COMPACT_ATOMS: atom_id res chain seq x y z
N MET A 1 2.21 6.03 -10.28
CA MET A 1 1.60 5.63 -9.00
C MET A 1 2.36 6.28 -7.84
N THR A 2 1.72 6.50 -6.68
CA THR A 2 2.43 7.00 -5.47
C THR A 2 3.33 5.93 -4.85
N THR A 3 4.17 6.32 -3.88
CA THR A 3 4.94 5.38 -3.04
C THR A 3 4.07 4.43 -2.24
N ALA A 4 2.85 4.85 -1.91
CA ALA A 4 1.89 4.03 -1.18
C ALA A 4 1.16 3.04 -2.11
N GLY A 5 1.49 2.94 -3.40
CA GLY A 5 0.80 2.02 -4.29
C GLY A 5 -0.63 2.47 -4.60
N THR A 6 -0.86 3.78 -4.66
CA THR A 6 -2.17 4.36 -4.96
C THR A 6 -2.16 5.20 -6.24
N ILE A 7 -3.32 5.26 -6.89
CA ILE A 7 -3.62 6.21 -7.95
C ILE A 7 -4.83 7.06 -7.56
N THR A 8 -5.00 8.20 -8.22
CA THR A 8 -6.21 9.02 -8.09
C THR A 8 -6.88 9.13 -9.44
N LEU A 9 -8.18 8.82 -9.49
CA LEU A 9 -9.05 8.97 -10.65
C LEU A 9 -10.34 9.64 -10.18
N ASP A 10 -10.77 10.71 -10.84
CA ASP A 10 -11.99 11.46 -10.50
C ASP A 10 -12.12 11.84 -9.01
N SER A 11 -11.02 12.27 -8.40
CA SER A 11 -10.92 12.59 -6.96
C SER A 11 -11.08 11.38 -6.00
N VAL A 12 -11.13 10.16 -6.52
CA VAL A 12 -11.13 8.91 -5.74
C VAL A 12 -9.74 8.30 -5.76
N THR A 13 -9.24 7.93 -4.59
CA THR A 13 -7.96 7.23 -4.44
C THR A 13 -8.18 5.73 -4.43
N TYR A 14 -7.53 5.01 -5.34
CA TYR A 14 -7.55 3.55 -5.43
C TYR A 14 -6.23 2.98 -4.95
N LYS A 15 -6.28 2.00 -4.04
CA LYS A 15 -5.12 1.22 -3.59
C LYS A 15 -4.97 0.00 -4.48
N LEU A 16 -3.77 -0.19 -5.03
CA LEU A 16 -3.42 -1.35 -5.84
C LEU A 16 -2.52 -2.27 -5.01
N ASP A 17 -1.23 -1.93 -4.93
CA ASP A 17 -0.23 -2.63 -4.13
C ASP A 17 0.95 -1.72 -3.84
N ALA A 18 1.41 -1.71 -2.59
CA ALA A 18 2.61 -0.97 -2.18
C ALA A 18 3.90 -1.59 -2.77
N GLN A 19 3.92 -2.89 -3.05
CA GLN A 19 5.10 -3.57 -3.62
C GLN A 19 5.40 -3.13 -5.05
N ARG A 20 4.43 -2.52 -5.74
CA ARG A 20 4.58 -2.01 -7.11
C ARG A 20 4.79 -0.49 -7.15
N ALA A 21 5.17 0.14 -6.04
CA ALA A 21 5.44 1.58 -5.97
C ALA A 21 6.24 2.09 -7.19
N PHE A 22 5.88 3.25 -7.71
CA PHE A 22 6.48 3.88 -8.91
C PHE A 22 6.23 3.22 -10.28
N HIS A 23 5.43 2.14 -10.37
CA HIS A 23 5.00 1.66 -11.68
C HIS A 23 4.09 2.68 -12.39
N GLN A 24 4.31 2.82 -13.70
CA GLN A 24 3.32 3.40 -14.61
C GLN A 24 2.21 2.39 -14.84
N VAL A 25 0.98 2.88 -14.95
CA VAL A 25 -0.22 2.06 -15.15
C VAL A 25 -1.07 2.69 -16.23
N LEU A 26 -1.83 1.86 -16.93
CA LEU A 26 -2.91 2.29 -17.80
C LEU A 26 -4.23 2.17 -17.03
N VAL A 27 -5.09 3.17 -17.18
CA VAL A 27 -6.43 3.16 -16.61
C VAL A 27 -7.43 3.19 -17.76
N VAL A 28 -8.26 2.17 -17.83
CA VAL A 28 -9.37 2.06 -18.78
C VAL A 28 -10.66 2.27 -18.01
N SER A 29 -11.48 3.22 -18.44
CA SER A 29 -12.81 3.47 -17.88
C SER A 29 -13.85 3.24 -18.97
N GLU A 30 -14.74 2.29 -18.74
CA GLU A 30 -15.87 1.98 -19.64
C GLU A 30 -17.15 1.90 -18.80
N GLY A 31 -18.03 2.89 -18.98
CA GLY A 31 -19.22 3.03 -18.13
C GLY A 31 -18.84 3.12 -16.65
N ASP A 32 -19.37 2.20 -15.85
CA ASP A 32 -19.08 2.09 -14.42
C ASP A 32 -17.90 1.17 -14.11
N THR A 33 -17.24 0.59 -15.12
CA THR A 33 -16.09 -0.29 -14.91
C THR A 33 -14.79 0.49 -15.04
N ILE A 34 -13.89 0.29 -14.08
CA ILE A 34 -12.53 0.82 -14.06
C ILE A 34 -11.58 -0.37 -14.01
N ILE A 35 -10.74 -0.49 -15.04
CA ILE A 35 -9.70 -1.51 -15.13
C ILE A 35 -8.35 -0.80 -15.08
N ILE A 36 -7.46 -1.28 -14.22
CA ILE A 36 -6.13 -0.73 -14.06
C ILE A 36 -5.14 -1.82 -14.42
N THR A 37 -4.31 -1.56 -15.43
CA THR A 37 -3.31 -2.51 -15.92
C THR A 37 -1.91 -1.94 -15.82
N ASP A 38 -0.90 -2.80 -15.93
CA ASP A 38 0.43 -2.35 -16.31
C ASP A 38 0.50 -2.02 -17.82
N LEU A 39 1.69 -1.65 -18.29
CA LEU A 39 1.91 -1.28 -19.70
C LEU A 39 1.96 -2.50 -20.64
N GLN A 40 2.04 -3.72 -20.09
CA GLN A 40 2.05 -4.98 -20.81
C GLN A 40 0.63 -5.58 -20.91
N GLY A 41 -0.35 -4.97 -20.26
CA GLY A 41 -1.75 -5.39 -20.25
C GLY A 41 -2.11 -6.34 -19.11
N GLU A 42 -1.21 -6.55 -18.14
CA GLU A 42 -1.51 -7.34 -16.94
C GLU A 42 -2.45 -6.54 -16.03
N VAL A 43 -3.58 -7.14 -15.65
CA VAL A 43 -4.59 -6.49 -14.82
C VAL A 43 -4.14 -6.45 -13.37
N LEU A 44 -4.01 -5.25 -12.82
CA LEU A 44 -3.59 -5.00 -11.45
C LEU A 44 -4.79 -4.87 -10.51
N ALA A 45 -5.88 -4.29 -11.00
CA ALA A 45 -7.14 -4.18 -10.28
C ALA A 45 -8.31 -3.94 -11.23
N GLU A 46 -9.48 -4.40 -10.81
CA GLU A 46 -10.77 -4.09 -11.41
C GLU A 46 -11.71 -3.57 -10.33
N HIS A 47 -12.38 -2.46 -10.63
CA HIS A 47 -13.32 -1.82 -9.72
C HIS A 47 -14.55 -1.34 -10.48
N THR A 48 -15.71 -1.45 -9.84
CA THR A 48 -16.86 -0.64 -10.25
C THR A 48 -16.71 0.76 -9.67
N ARG A 49 -17.18 1.78 -10.37
CA ARG A 49 -17.23 3.15 -9.90
C ARG A 49 -17.93 3.18 -8.54
N PRO A 50 -17.29 3.74 -7.51
CA PRO A 50 -17.83 3.68 -6.17
C PRO A 50 -19.03 4.63 -6.02
N ALA A 51 -19.83 4.40 -4.98
CA ALA A 51 -20.96 5.26 -4.66
C ALA A 51 -20.49 6.72 -4.45
N PRO A 52 -21.33 7.71 -4.81
CA PRO A 52 -21.02 9.12 -4.58
C PRO A 52 -20.60 9.41 -3.13
N GLY A 53 -19.57 10.25 -2.97
CA GLY A 53 -18.98 10.56 -1.67
C GLY A 53 -17.87 9.62 -1.22
N THR A 54 -17.63 8.52 -1.95
CA THR A 54 -16.46 7.66 -1.71
C THR A 54 -15.19 8.34 -2.21
N SER A 55 -14.24 8.60 -1.31
CA SER A 55 -12.93 9.17 -1.67
C SER A 55 -11.81 8.14 -1.71
N TYR A 56 -12.04 6.94 -1.18
CA TYR A 56 -11.01 5.91 -1.06
C TYR A 56 -11.55 4.50 -1.30
N VAL A 57 -10.87 3.75 -2.16
CA VAL A 57 -11.12 2.33 -2.47
C VAL A 57 -9.88 1.53 -2.10
N GLY A 58 -10.04 0.60 -1.15
CA GLY A 58 -8.97 -0.31 -0.74
C GLY A 58 -8.75 -1.44 -1.74
N ASN A 59 -7.62 -2.12 -1.63
CA ASN A 59 -7.25 -3.24 -2.52
C ASN A 59 -7.91 -4.59 -2.14
N GLY A 60 -9.00 -4.57 -1.37
CA GLY A 60 -9.73 -5.78 -0.94
C GLY A 60 -8.97 -6.74 -0.01
N GLN A 61 -7.68 -6.51 0.24
CA GLN A 61 -6.90 -7.35 1.14
C GLN A 61 -7.29 -7.09 2.60
N PRO A 62 -7.45 -8.15 3.42
CA PRO A 62 -7.65 -7.99 4.85
C PRO A 62 -6.48 -7.21 5.43
N ARG A 63 -6.76 -6.42 6.47
CA ARG A 63 -5.71 -5.71 7.21
C ARG A 63 -4.66 -6.72 7.64
N GLY A 64 -3.42 -6.51 7.21
CA GLY A 64 -2.30 -7.36 7.61
C GLY A 64 -2.17 -7.41 9.13
N PRO A 65 -1.52 -8.46 9.67
CA PRO A 65 -1.30 -8.58 11.11
C PRO A 65 -0.61 -7.30 11.60
N ARG A 66 -1.22 -6.66 12.62
CA ARG A 66 -0.61 -5.50 13.28
C ARG A 66 0.70 -6.00 13.89
N PRO A 67 1.87 -5.41 13.56
CA PRO A 67 3.09 -5.78 14.24
C PRO A 67 2.87 -5.58 15.74
N LYS A 68 2.92 -6.68 16.49
CA LYS A 68 3.01 -6.60 17.94
C LYS A 68 4.42 -6.11 18.18
N THR A 69 4.57 -4.94 18.81
CA THR A 69 5.86 -4.56 19.37
C THR A 69 6.19 -5.66 20.38
N GLU A 70 7.01 -6.62 19.99
CA GLU A 70 7.71 -7.44 20.95
C GLU A 70 8.69 -6.48 21.62
N GLU A 71 8.40 -6.13 22.88
CA GLU A 71 9.44 -5.64 23.77
C GLU A 71 10.46 -6.76 23.87
N THR A 72 11.48 -6.71 23.01
CA THR A 72 12.69 -7.47 23.21
C THR A 72 13.32 -6.92 24.49
N VAL A 73 13.00 -7.55 25.62
CA VAL A 73 13.84 -7.48 26.82
C VAL A 73 15.10 -8.26 26.47
N THR A 74 16.01 -7.62 25.73
CA THR A 74 17.40 -8.07 25.64
C THR A 74 18.03 -7.73 26.98
N GLU A 75 17.87 -8.64 27.92
CA GLU A 75 18.87 -8.84 28.97
C GLU A 75 20.20 -9.10 28.27
N VAL A 76 21.14 -8.16 28.34
CA VAL A 76 22.61 -8.26 28.51
C VAL A 76 23.16 -6.85 28.28
N LEU A 77 23.10 -6.03 29.32
CA LEU A 77 23.82 -4.76 29.37
C LEU A 77 25.23 -5.07 29.90
N THR A 78 26.07 -5.70 29.08
CA THR A 78 27.51 -5.79 29.37
C THR A 78 28.16 -4.45 29.04
N HIS A 79 28.16 -3.53 29.99
CA HIS A 79 29.21 -2.52 30.07
C HIS A 79 30.43 -3.18 30.74
N PRO A 80 31.61 -3.25 30.10
CA PRO A 80 32.83 -3.45 30.87
C PRO A 80 33.08 -2.19 31.72
N PRO A 81 33.46 -2.29 33.00
CA PRO A 81 33.92 -1.12 33.73
C PRO A 81 35.24 -0.63 33.12
N SER A 82 35.29 0.64 32.74
CA SER A 82 36.54 1.32 32.40
C SER A 82 37.50 1.29 33.60
N PRO A 83 38.81 1.03 33.40
CA PRO A 83 39.79 1.21 34.48
C PRO A 83 39.92 2.69 34.80
N ILE A 84 39.81 3.02 36.09
CA ILE A 84 40.18 4.33 36.63
C ILE A 84 41.72 4.38 36.67
N SER A 85 42.30 5.41 36.04
CA SER A 85 43.64 5.93 36.32
C SER A 85 43.52 7.40 36.66
#